data_AF-A0A1C1YU48-F1
#
_entry.id   AF-A0A1C1YU48-F1
#
_cell.length_a   1.000
_cell.length_b   1.000
_cell.length_c   1.000
_cell.angle_alpha   90.00
_cell.angle_beta   90.00
_cell.angle_gamma   90.00
#
_symmetry.space_group_name_H-M   'P 1'
#
loop_
_entity.id
_entity.type
_entity.pdbx_description
1 polymer ?
#
loop_
_entity_poly.entity_id
_entity_poly.type
_entity_poly.pdbx_seq_one_letter_code
_entity_poly.pdbx_strand_id
1 'polypeptide(L)'
;MKRLWPGWLLCLATVGLVAHMVLVSVPEISALLGGLALPDTVPLGYDVTGAQALHAAFAADFAEAAAAGRQSASAAYVALHAGQDLAAPPLIAASLAFLAFASAFSGGTWVHPSRPGGIAIGLVLALAFSYLASDFLENAIADALFGPAAMQAGFNPSLAAVLKVMTIGKFATLILAGVLIAGLWGARWKRARA
;
A
#
# COMPACT_ATOMS: atom_id res chain seq x y z
N MET A 1 7.88 15.09 23.64
CA MET A 1 6.84 14.88 22.61
C MET A 1 6.59 16.10 21.75
N LYS A 2 6.55 17.33 22.30
CA LYS A 2 6.37 18.60 21.55
C LYS A 2 7.32 18.85 20.35
N ARG A 3 8.43 18.12 20.19
CA ARG A 3 9.37 18.28 19.05
C ARG A 3 9.13 17.32 17.88
N LEU A 4 8.37 16.24 18.09
CA LEU A 4 8.09 15.22 17.07
C LEU A 4 6.68 15.33 16.49
N TRP A 5 5.94 16.39 16.86
CA TRP A 5 4.54 16.58 16.44
C TRP A 5 4.33 16.53 14.92
N PRO A 6 5.24 17.04 14.04
CA PRO A 6 4.99 16.97 12.60
C PRO A 6 4.97 15.52 12.10
N GLY A 7 5.83 14.66 12.64
CA GLY A 7 5.86 13.23 12.27
C GLY A 7 4.64 12.46 12.78
N TRP A 8 4.10 12.82 13.95
CA TRP A 8 2.84 12.24 14.42
C TRP A 8 1.64 12.69 13.59
N LEU A 9 1.62 13.95 13.14
CA LEU A 9 0.61 14.42 12.18
C LEU A 9 0.74 13.70 10.84
N LEU A 10 1.96 13.47 10.35
CA LEU A 10 2.19 12.64 9.18
C LEU A 10 1.56 11.25 9.36
N CYS A 11 1.85 10.55 10.46
CA CYS A 11 1.25 9.24 10.71
C CYS A 11 -0.29 9.30 10.78
N LEU A 12 -0.85 10.34 11.39
CA LEU A 12 -2.31 10.53 11.45
C LEU A 12 -2.90 10.76 10.06
N ALA A 13 -2.26 11.58 9.23
CA ALA A 13 -2.68 11.83 7.85
C ALA A 13 -2.60 10.54 7.00
N THR A 14 -1.53 9.76 7.15
CA THR A 14 -1.39 8.44 6.51
C THR A 14 -2.53 7.51 6.90
N VAL A 15 -2.83 7.38 8.20
CA VAL A 15 -3.94 6.53 8.68
C VAL A 15 -5.27 7.04 8.16
N GLY A 16 -5.50 8.35 8.16
CA GLY A 16 -6.73 8.95 7.64
C GLY A 16 -6.93 8.68 6.15
N LEU A 17 -5.88 8.79 5.34
CA LEU A 17 -5.93 8.49 3.92
C LEU A 17 -6.20 7.00 3.66
N VAL A 18 -5.45 6.10 4.31
CA VAL A 18 -5.65 4.64 4.18
C VAL A 18 -7.05 4.23 4.63
N ALA A 19 -7.54 4.79 5.75
CA ALA A 19 -8.89 4.51 6.22
C ALA A 19 -9.94 4.99 5.21
N HIS A 20 -9.77 6.17 4.63
CA HIS A 20 -10.68 6.66 3.60
C HIS A 20 -10.67 5.76 2.35
N MET A 21 -9.50 5.32 1.89
CA MET A 21 -9.39 4.39 0.76
C MET A 21 -10.11 3.07 1.04
N VAL A 22 -9.83 2.44 2.19
CA VAL A 22 -10.38 1.13 2.57
C VAL A 22 -11.88 1.18 2.85
N LEU A 23 -12.38 2.29 3.40
CA LEU A 23 -13.79 2.40 3.83
C LEU A 23 -14.70 3.08 2.81
N VAL A 24 -14.14 3.80 1.83
CA VAL A 24 -14.93 4.58 0.85
C VAL A 24 -14.56 4.16 -0.57
N SER A 25 -13.35 4.48 -1.03
CA SER A 25 -12.98 4.33 -2.44
C SER A 25 -12.96 2.88 -2.91
N VAL A 26 -12.35 1.99 -2.14
CA VAL A 26 -12.25 0.56 -2.47
C VAL A 26 -13.65 -0.10 -2.51
N PRO A 27 -14.50 0.04 -1.47
CA PRO A 27 -15.85 -0.52 -1.51
C PRO A 27 -16.71 -0.04 -2.68
N GLU A 28 -16.60 1.25 -3.06
CA GLU A 28 -17.35 1.81 -4.19
C GLU A 28 -16.99 1.13 -5.51
N ILE A 29 -15.70 0.92 -5.78
CA ILE A 29 -15.26 0.22 -7.00
C ILE A 29 -15.60 -1.26 -6.91
N SER A 30 -15.37 -1.91 -5.77
CA SER A 30 -15.73 -3.32 -5.56
C SER A 30 -17.22 -3.58 -5.76
N ALA A 31 -18.10 -2.65 -5.38
CA ALA A 31 -19.54 -2.77 -5.62
C ALA A 31 -19.89 -2.84 -7.11
N LEU A 32 -19.20 -2.07 -7.96
CA LEU A 32 -19.36 -2.14 -9.43
C LEU A 32 -18.89 -3.49 -10.00
N LEU A 33 -17.97 -4.15 -9.31
CA LEU A 33 -17.40 -5.44 -9.71
C LEU A 33 -18.12 -6.64 -9.07
N GLY A 34 -19.36 -6.46 -8.60
CA GLY A 34 -20.13 -7.53 -7.97
C GLY A 34 -19.59 -7.97 -6.60
N GLY A 35 -18.89 -7.08 -5.91
CA GLY A 35 -18.28 -7.34 -4.60
C GLY A 35 -16.90 -8.00 -4.66
N LEU A 36 -16.31 -8.17 -5.84
CA LEU A 36 -14.94 -8.65 -5.96
C LEU A 36 -13.95 -7.65 -5.35
N ALA A 37 -13.00 -8.17 -4.59
CA ALA A 37 -11.95 -7.37 -3.97
C ALA A 37 -10.98 -6.84 -5.03
N LEU A 38 -10.47 -5.62 -4.84
CA LEU A 38 -9.43 -5.06 -5.70
C LEU A 38 -8.08 -5.75 -5.46
N PRO A 39 -7.18 -5.80 -6.46
CA PRO A 39 -5.93 -6.57 -6.36
C PRO A 39 -5.07 -6.22 -5.15
N ASP A 40 -4.96 -4.94 -4.84
CA ASP A 40 -4.17 -4.33 -3.77
C ASP A 40 -4.73 -4.60 -2.37
N THR A 41 -5.97 -5.10 -2.29
CA THR A 41 -6.66 -5.43 -1.03
C THR A 41 -6.54 -6.91 -0.65
N VAL A 42 -5.96 -7.74 -1.53
CA VAL A 42 -5.75 -9.17 -1.32
C VAL A 42 -4.28 -9.41 -0.97
N PRO A 43 -3.90 -9.68 0.29
CA PRO A 43 -2.49 -9.68 0.71
C PRO A 43 -1.61 -10.72 0.00
N LEU A 44 -2.19 -11.81 -0.47
CA LEU A 44 -1.49 -12.87 -1.21
C LEU A 44 -1.62 -12.71 -2.74
N GLY A 45 -2.26 -11.63 -3.19
CA GLY A 45 -2.65 -11.39 -4.57
C GLY A 45 -3.67 -12.40 -5.10
N TYR A 46 -4.22 -12.10 -6.27
CA TYR A 46 -5.00 -13.07 -7.03
C TYR A 46 -4.08 -14.10 -7.70
N ASP A 47 -4.52 -15.35 -7.76
CA ASP A 47 -3.98 -16.27 -8.75
C ASP A 47 -4.51 -15.96 -10.16
N VAL A 48 -4.05 -16.69 -11.17
CA VAL A 48 -4.43 -16.41 -12.57
C VAL A 48 -5.94 -16.53 -12.77
N THR A 49 -6.59 -17.53 -12.16
CA THR A 49 -8.04 -17.73 -12.29
C THR A 49 -8.82 -16.59 -11.63
N GLY A 50 -8.43 -16.16 -10.43
CA GLY A 50 -9.05 -15.03 -9.74
C GLY A 50 -8.83 -13.71 -10.49
N ALA A 51 -7.62 -13.48 -11.01
CA ALA A 51 -7.32 -12.30 -11.81
C ALA A 51 -8.11 -12.28 -13.13
N GLN A 52 -8.32 -13.44 -13.75
CA GLN A 52 -9.15 -13.57 -14.95
C GLN A 52 -10.63 -13.29 -14.64
N ALA A 53 -11.16 -13.79 -13.52
CA ALA A 53 -12.52 -13.50 -13.08
C ALA A 53 -12.72 -12.00 -12.80
N LEU A 54 -11.75 -11.38 -12.11
CA LEU A 54 -11.75 -9.94 -11.86
C LEU A 54 -11.69 -9.14 -13.16
N HIS A 55 -10.82 -9.51 -14.11
CA HIS A 55 -10.74 -8.88 -15.42
C HIS A 55 -12.08 -9.00 -16.18
N ALA A 56 -12.73 -10.15 -16.11
CA ALA A 56 -14.04 -10.33 -16.75
C ALA A 56 -15.11 -9.42 -16.13
N ALA A 57 -15.09 -9.21 -14.81
CA ALA A 57 -15.98 -8.27 -14.13
C ALA A 57 -15.71 -6.82 -14.55
N PHE A 58 -14.44 -6.42 -14.63
CA PHE A 58 -14.07 -5.10 -15.18
C PHE A 58 -14.54 -4.92 -16.63
N ALA A 59 -14.40 -5.94 -17.47
CA ALA A 59 -14.80 -5.87 -18.87
C ALA A 59 -16.33 -5.78 -19.03
N ALA A 60 -17.08 -6.52 -18.21
CA ALA A 60 -18.54 -6.45 -18.17
C ALA A 60 -19.02 -5.06 -17.75
N ASP A 61 -18.51 -4.53 -16.64
CA ASP A 61 -18.84 -3.18 -16.18
C ASP A 61 -18.43 -2.11 -17.20
N PHE A 62 -17.28 -2.26 -17.85
CA PHE A 62 -16.80 -1.32 -18.87
C PHE A 62 -17.77 -1.18 -20.04
N ALA A 63 -18.31 -2.30 -20.55
CA ALA A 63 -19.29 -2.29 -21.63
C ALA A 63 -20.63 -1.66 -21.19
N GLU A 64 -21.11 -2.02 -20.00
CA GLU A 64 -22.34 -1.45 -19.43
C GLU A 64 -22.22 0.05 -19.16
N ALA A 65 -21.08 0.48 -18.63
CA ALA A 65 -20.79 1.87 -18.33
C ALA A 65 -20.81 2.74 -19.59
N ALA A 66 -20.21 2.25 -20.68
CA ALA A 66 -20.22 2.92 -21.98
C ALA A 66 -21.64 3.09 -22.53
N ALA A 67 -22.49 2.06 -22.41
CA ALA A 67 -23.88 2.13 -22.83
C ALA A 67 -24.73 3.11 -21.98
N ALA A 68 -24.43 3.21 -20.67
CA ALA A 68 -25.15 4.07 -19.74
C ALA A 68 -24.57 5.50 -19.62
N GLY A 69 -23.46 5.81 -20.29
CA GLY A 69 -22.79 7.12 -20.19
C GLY A 69 -22.24 7.44 -18.79
N ARG A 70 -21.91 6.41 -17.99
CA ARG A 70 -21.32 6.54 -16.65
C ARG A 70 -19.82 6.24 -16.67
N GLN A 71 -19.13 6.60 -15.59
CA GLN A 71 -17.76 6.13 -15.36
C GLN A 71 -17.76 4.62 -15.09
N SER A 72 -16.81 3.89 -15.69
CA SER A 72 -16.60 2.47 -15.44
C SER A 72 -15.73 2.24 -14.20
N ALA A 73 -15.85 1.07 -13.59
CA ALA A 73 -14.98 0.58 -12.53
C ALA A 73 -13.52 0.61 -12.96
N SER A 74 -13.22 0.25 -14.21
CA SER A 74 -11.87 0.30 -14.78
C SER A 74 -11.30 1.73 -14.78
N ALA A 75 -12.10 2.71 -15.20
CA ALA A 75 -11.69 4.12 -15.16
C ALA A 75 -11.59 4.67 -13.73
N ALA A 76 -12.48 4.26 -12.83
CA ALA A 76 -12.42 4.63 -11.42
C ALA A 76 -11.18 4.04 -10.72
N TYR A 77 -10.81 2.80 -11.06
CA TYR A 77 -9.63 2.12 -10.54
C TYR A 77 -8.33 2.80 -10.98
N VAL A 78 -8.19 3.14 -12.26
CA VAL A 78 -7.04 3.94 -12.74
C VAL A 78 -7.03 5.34 -12.08
N ALA A 79 -8.19 5.96 -11.86
CA ALA A 79 -8.26 7.25 -11.17
C ALA A 79 -7.84 7.16 -9.70
N LEU A 80 -8.12 6.03 -9.03
CA LEU A 80 -7.63 5.76 -7.68
C LEU A 80 -6.10 5.72 -7.66
N HIS A 81 -5.48 4.97 -8.58
CA HIS A 81 -4.02 4.90 -8.77
C HIS A 81 -3.37 6.25 -9.05
N ALA A 82 -4.00 7.10 -9.86
CA ALA A 82 -3.51 8.46 -10.14
C ALA A 82 -3.73 9.46 -8.99
N GLY A 83 -4.57 9.11 -8.01
CA GLY A 83 -4.97 9.97 -6.90
C GLY A 83 -4.45 9.48 -5.56
N GLN A 84 -5.30 8.74 -4.84
CA GLN A 84 -5.03 8.36 -3.45
C GLN A 84 -3.90 7.33 -3.35
N ASP A 85 -3.86 6.37 -4.27
CA ASP A 85 -2.80 5.35 -4.35
C ASP A 85 -1.45 5.92 -4.83
N LEU A 86 -1.45 7.09 -5.48
CA LEU A 86 -0.19 7.81 -5.74
C LEU A 86 0.38 8.43 -4.45
N ALA A 87 -0.49 8.91 -3.57
CA ALA A 87 -0.11 9.64 -2.37
C ALA A 87 0.15 8.73 -1.16
N ALA A 88 -0.57 7.62 -1.03
CA ALA A 88 -0.50 6.74 0.12
C ALA A 88 0.89 6.09 0.31
N PRO A 89 1.56 5.53 -0.72
CA PRO A 89 2.81 4.82 -0.53
C PRO A 89 3.95 5.70 -0.01
N PRO A 90 4.18 6.93 -0.54
CA PRO A 90 5.13 7.87 0.05
C PRO A 90 4.83 8.22 1.51
N LEU A 91 3.55 8.42 1.85
CA LEU A 91 3.12 8.75 3.22
C LEU A 91 3.36 7.58 4.18
N ILE A 92 3.07 6.35 3.75
CA ILE A 92 3.35 5.13 4.51
C ILE A 92 4.86 4.97 4.70
N ALA A 93 5.67 5.08 3.64
CA ALA A 93 7.12 4.96 3.73
C ALA A 93 7.73 6.00 4.68
N ALA A 94 7.30 7.26 4.58
CA ALA A 94 7.73 8.33 5.47
C ALA A 94 7.27 8.10 6.93
N SER A 95 6.07 7.55 7.12
CA SER A 95 5.55 7.18 8.45
C SER A 95 6.36 6.05 9.09
N LEU A 96 6.71 5.01 8.32
CA LEU A 96 7.56 3.91 8.79
C LEU A 96 8.95 4.42 9.20
N ALA A 97 9.57 5.24 8.36
CA ALA A 97 10.87 5.85 8.65
C ALA A 97 10.80 6.73 9.92
N PHE A 98 9.75 7.55 10.06
CA PHE A 98 9.52 8.36 11.26
C PHE A 98 9.33 7.49 12.51
N LEU A 99 8.52 6.43 12.45
CA LEU A 99 8.27 5.56 13.60
C LEU A 99 9.55 4.85 14.07
N ALA A 100 10.39 4.40 13.14
CA ALA A 100 11.71 3.85 13.46
C ALA A 100 12.63 4.90 14.08
N PHE A 101 12.69 6.10 13.49
CA PHE A 101 13.47 7.22 14.02
C PHE A 101 13.03 7.63 15.43
N ALA A 102 11.73 7.78 15.64
CA ALA A 102 11.14 8.24 16.89
C ALA A 102 11.44 7.25 18.03
N SER A 103 11.62 5.96 17.73
CA SER A 103 12.03 4.95 18.71
C SER A 103 13.38 5.28 19.37
N ALA A 104 14.31 5.91 18.64
CA ALA A 104 15.63 6.30 19.12
C ALA A 104 15.65 7.68 19.81
N PHE A 105 14.62 8.50 19.65
CA PHE A 105 14.58 9.86 20.20
C PHE A 105 14.02 9.87 21.64
N SER A 106 14.79 10.28 22.67
CA SER A 106 14.32 10.29 24.07
C SER A 106 14.64 11.60 24.79
N GLY A 107 13.68 12.15 25.56
CA GLY A 107 13.96 13.28 26.46
C GLY A 107 14.42 14.60 25.81
N GLY A 108 14.37 14.73 24.47
CA GLY A 108 14.89 15.91 23.77
C GLY A 108 16.36 15.80 23.34
N THR A 109 17.02 14.69 23.67
CA THR A 109 18.36 14.34 23.19
C THR A 109 18.30 13.12 22.26
N TRP A 110 19.18 13.13 21.26
CA TRP A 110 19.41 11.94 20.46
C TRP A 110 20.21 10.94 21.30
N VAL A 111 19.57 9.83 21.67
CA VAL A 111 20.30 8.71 22.26
C VAL A 111 20.90 7.96 21.08
N HIS A 112 22.24 7.92 20.97
CA HIS A 112 22.88 7.10 19.94
C HIS A 112 22.34 5.66 20.07
N PRO A 113 21.66 5.14 19.03
CA PRO A 113 21.14 3.80 19.09
C PRO A 113 22.31 2.82 19.25
N SER A 114 22.14 1.82 20.10
CA SER A 114 23.04 0.67 20.12
C SER A 114 23.18 0.12 18.70
N ARG A 115 24.34 -0.44 18.34
CA ARG A 115 24.60 -1.04 17.02
C ARG A 115 23.42 -1.87 16.46
N PRO A 116 22.79 -2.82 17.20
CA PRO A 116 21.63 -3.56 16.69
C PRO A 116 20.42 -2.68 16.38
N GLY A 117 20.17 -1.64 17.19
CA GLY A 117 19.10 -0.67 16.95
C GLY A 117 19.34 0.20 15.71
N GLY A 118 20.59 0.60 15.46
CA GLY A 118 20.96 1.32 14.24
C GLY A 118 20.75 0.46 12.98
N ILE A 119 21.13 -0.82 13.03
CA ILE A 119 20.87 -1.78 11.94
C ILE A 119 19.36 -1.94 11.70
N ALA A 120 18.57 -2.14 12.75
CA ALA A 120 17.12 -2.28 12.62
C ALA A 120 16.46 -1.03 12.01
N ILE A 121 16.89 0.17 12.40
CA ILE A 121 16.42 1.42 11.77
C ILE A 121 16.78 1.44 10.27
N GLY A 122 18.04 1.13 9.92
CA GLY A 122 18.48 1.07 8.53
C GLY A 122 17.67 0.06 7.70
N LEU A 123 17.35 -1.11 8.27
CA LEU A 123 16.50 -2.11 7.63
C LEU A 123 15.07 -1.62 7.44
N VAL A 124 14.47 -0.91 8.41
CA VAL A 124 13.14 -0.31 8.22
C VAL A 124 13.14 0.68 7.06
N LEU A 125 14.17 1.54 6.94
CA LEU A 125 14.26 2.45 5.79
C LEU A 125 14.37 1.68 4.47
N ALA A 126 15.22 0.66 4.40
CA ALA A 126 15.35 -0.18 3.20
C ALA A 126 14.01 -0.82 2.81
N LEU A 127 13.29 -1.39 3.77
CA LEU A 127 11.96 -1.99 3.56
C LEU A 127 10.92 -0.94 3.13
N ALA A 128 10.95 0.27 3.68
CA ALA A 128 10.05 1.35 3.30
C ALA A 128 10.25 1.78 1.83
N PHE A 129 11.51 1.86 1.36
CA PHE A 129 11.79 2.13 -0.06
C PHE A 129 11.42 0.95 -0.96
N SER A 130 11.67 -0.28 -0.52
CA SER A 130 11.22 -1.47 -1.27
C SER A 130 9.71 -1.51 -1.40
N TYR A 131 8.97 -1.23 -0.32
CA TYR A 131 7.51 -1.09 -0.34
C TYR A 131 7.06 -0.05 -1.37
N LEU A 132 7.64 1.16 -1.33
CA LEU A 132 7.31 2.26 -2.25
C LEU A 132 7.52 1.87 -3.72
N ALA A 133 8.65 1.25 -4.04
CA ALA A 133 8.96 0.82 -5.39
C ALA A 133 8.03 -0.32 -5.87
N SER A 134 7.76 -1.30 -4.99
CA SER A 134 6.84 -2.38 -5.28
C SER A 134 5.42 -1.87 -5.51
N ASP A 135 4.94 -0.90 -4.73
CA ASP A 135 3.60 -0.34 -4.87
C ASP A 135 3.41 0.40 -6.21
N PHE A 136 4.35 1.27 -6.60
CA PHE A 136 4.27 1.93 -7.91
C PHE A 136 4.31 0.96 -9.09
N LEU A 137 5.16 -0.08 -9.00
CA LEU A 137 5.23 -1.09 -10.05
C LEU A 137 3.96 -1.95 -10.09
N GLU A 138 3.41 -2.29 -8.93
CA GLU A 138 2.16 -3.03 -8.78
C GLU A 138 0.99 -2.27 -9.41
N ASN A 139 0.83 -0.99 -9.10
CA ASN A 139 -0.23 -0.13 -9.66
C ASN A 139 -0.09 -0.02 -11.18
N ALA A 140 1.13 0.14 -11.70
CA ALA A 140 1.36 0.19 -13.15
C ALA A 140 0.99 -1.13 -13.87
N ILE A 141 1.27 -2.27 -13.24
CA ILE A 141 0.88 -3.58 -13.78
C ILE A 141 -0.64 -3.76 -13.68
N ALA A 142 -1.24 -3.34 -12.57
CA ALA A 142 -2.68 -3.39 -12.36
C ALA A 142 -3.42 -2.54 -13.39
N ASP A 143 -2.93 -1.33 -13.70
CA ASP A 143 -3.46 -0.49 -14.77
C ASP A 143 -3.34 -1.15 -16.14
N ALA A 144 -2.20 -1.80 -16.41
CA ALA A 144 -1.99 -2.52 -17.67
C ALA A 144 -2.89 -3.75 -17.82
N LEU A 145 -3.42 -4.29 -16.71
CA LEU A 145 -4.27 -5.48 -16.70
C LEU A 145 -5.77 -5.16 -16.57
N PHE A 146 -6.12 -4.10 -15.83
CA PHE A 146 -7.51 -3.77 -15.48
C PHE A 146 -7.95 -2.38 -15.95
N GLY A 147 -7.05 -1.59 -16.54
CA GLY A 147 -7.36 -0.27 -17.09
C GLY A 147 -8.16 -0.32 -18.41
N PRO A 148 -8.69 0.83 -18.87
CA PRO A 148 -9.56 0.89 -20.04
C PRO A 148 -8.94 0.32 -21.32
N ALA A 149 -7.63 0.50 -21.50
CA ALA A 149 -6.89 -0.06 -22.64
C ALA A 149 -6.83 -1.59 -22.59
N ALA A 150 -6.70 -2.18 -21.39
CA ALA A 150 -6.67 -3.62 -21.20
C ALA A 150 -8.01 -4.27 -21.54
N MET A 151 -9.13 -3.57 -21.25
CA MET A 151 -10.47 -4.04 -21.59
C MET A 151 -10.68 -4.24 -23.10
N GLN A 152 -9.86 -3.57 -23.94
CA GLN A 152 -9.88 -3.71 -25.40
C GLN A 152 -8.87 -4.74 -25.92
N ALA A 153 -7.76 -4.94 -25.19
CA ALA A 153 -6.67 -5.83 -25.59
C ALA A 153 -6.81 -7.28 -25.06
N GLY A 154 -7.65 -7.48 -24.04
CA GLY A 154 -7.89 -8.78 -23.41
C GLY A 154 -6.92 -9.12 -22.27
N PHE A 155 -7.22 -10.20 -21.55
CA PHE A 155 -6.49 -10.60 -20.34
C PHE A 155 -5.09 -11.14 -20.64
N ASN A 156 -4.09 -10.67 -19.88
CA ASN A 156 -2.70 -11.14 -19.97
C ASN A 156 -2.30 -11.95 -18.71
N PRO A 157 -2.18 -13.29 -18.80
CA PRO A 157 -1.89 -14.13 -17.64
C PRO A 157 -0.48 -13.93 -17.07
N SER A 158 0.48 -13.52 -17.90
CA SER A 158 1.85 -13.24 -17.43
C SER A 158 1.87 -12.01 -16.53
N LEU A 159 1.12 -10.95 -16.88
CA LEU A 159 1.00 -9.77 -16.03
C LEU A 159 0.30 -10.08 -14.71
N ALA A 160 -0.73 -10.94 -14.71
CA ALA A 160 -1.38 -11.38 -13.48
C ALA A 160 -0.41 -12.10 -12.52
N ALA A 161 0.51 -12.92 -13.05
CA ALA A 161 1.53 -13.57 -12.25
C ALA A 161 2.52 -12.55 -11.64
N VAL A 162 2.97 -11.57 -12.42
CA VAL A 162 3.87 -10.51 -11.92
C VAL A 162 3.17 -9.66 -10.86
N LEU A 163 1.90 -9.30 -11.09
CA LEU A 163 1.08 -8.55 -10.15
C LEU A 163 1.06 -9.25 -8.79
N LYS A 164 0.74 -10.54 -8.76
CA LYS A 164 0.75 -11.34 -7.53
C LYS A 164 2.07 -11.27 -6.77
N VAL A 165 3.19 -11.41 -7.47
CA VAL A 165 4.53 -11.35 -6.85
C VAL A 165 4.79 -9.96 -6.27
N MET A 166 4.41 -8.89 -6.98
CA MET A 166 4.55 -7.52 -6.50
C MET A 166 3.68 -7.26 -5.28
N THR A 167 2.42 -7.68 -5.29
CA THR A 167 1.49 -7.56 -4.15
C THR A 167 2.05 -8.28 -2.91
N ILE A 168 2.52 -9.52 -3.05
CA ILE A 168 3.14 -10.27 -1.95
C ILE A 168 4.38 -9.55 -1.41
N GLY A 169 5.26 -9.07 -2.31
CA GLY A 169 6.47 -8.34 -1.92
C GLY A 169 6.16 -7.04 -1.15
N LYS A 170 5.18 -6.28 -1.63
CA LYS A 170 4.66 -5.07 -1.01
C LYS A 170 4.17 -5.34 0.42
N PHE A 171 3.32 -6.34 0.63
CA PHE A 171 2.84 -6.68 1.97
C PHE A 171 3.93 -7.27 2.88
N ALA A 172 4.81 -8.11 2.35
CA ALA A 172 5.91 -8.70 3.11
C ALA A 172 6.86 -7.62 3.66
N THR A 173 7.18 -6.61 2.84
CA THR A 173 8.05 -5.50 3.27
C THR A 173 7.40 -4.66 4.37
N LEU A 174 6.10 -4.36 4.25
CA LEU A 174 5.34 -3.67 5.31
C LEU A 174 5.31 -4.46 6.63
N ILE A 175 5.02 -5.75 6.58
CA ILE A 175 4.94 -6.61 7.77
C ILE A 175 6.30 -6.67 8.47
N LEU A 176 7.38 -6.90 7.71
CA LEU A 176 8.74 -6.94 8.26
C LEU A 176 9.14 -5.60 8.88
N ALA A 177 8.80 -4.47 8.24
CA ALA A 177 9.04 -3.15 8.81
C ALA A 177 8.26 -2.95 10.11
N GLY A 178 6.99 -3.35 10.16
CA GLY A 178 6.16 -3.30 11.36
C GLY A 178 6.74 -4.11 12.54
N VAL A 179 7.21 -5.33 12.28
CA VAL A 179 7.85 -6.18 13.29
C VAL A 179 9.13 -5.54 13.84
N LEU A 180 9.98 -4.98 12.95
CA LEU A 180 11.20 -4.30 13.36
C LEU A 180 10.91 -3.04 14.19
N ILE A 181 9.93 -2.22 13.78
CA ILE A 181 9.48 -1.06 14.54
C ILE A 181 8.97 -1.49 15.92
N ALA A 182 8.11 -2.49 16.01
CA ALA A 182 7.61 -3.00 17.28
C ALA A 182 8.76 -3.47 18.20
N GLY A 183 9.76 -4.16 17.65
CA GLY A 183 10.97 -4.55 18.38
C GLY A 183 11.78 -3.36 18.90
N LEU A 184 11.96 -2.32 18.08
CA LEU A 184 12.66 -1.09 18.47
C LEU A 184 11.96 -0.37 19.63
N TRP A 185 10.63 -0.23 19.56
CA TRP A 185 9.83 0.38 20.63
C TRP A 185 9.80 -0.48 21.89
N GLY A 186 9.72 -1.81 21.76
CA GLY A 186 9.83 -2.73 22.89
C GLY A 186 11.18 -2.61 23.62
N ALA A 187 12.28 -2.53 22.87
CA ALA A 187 13.62 -2.33 23.44
C ALA A 187 13.77 -0.95 24.11
N ARG A 188 13.14 0.08 23.56
CA ARG A 188 13.08 1.42 24.17
C ARG A 188 12.35 1.37 25.52
N TRP A 189 11.18 0.75 25.59
CA TRP A 189 10.41 0.67 26.84
C TRP A 189 11.12 -0.11 27.93
N LYS A 190 11.81 -1.20 27.58
CA LYS A 190 12.63 -1.96 28.54
C LYS A 190 13.74 -1.09 29.14
N ARG A 191 14.45 -0.30 28.31
CA ARG A 191 15.49 0.62 28.79
C ARG A 191 14.97 1.75 29.66
N ALA A 192 13.75 2.24 29.41
CA ALA A 192 13.15 3.31 30.23
C ALA A 192 12.68 2.83 31.61
N ARG A 193 12.60 1.51 31.85
CA ARG A 193 12.19 0.90 33.12
C ARG A 193 13.35 0.36 33.95
N ALA A 194 14.55 0.26 33.35
CA ALA A 194 15.78 -0.15 34.02
C ALA A 194 16.47 1.07 34.63
#